data_AF-A0A2M7WGW8-F1
#
_entry.id   AF-A0A2M7WGW8-F1
#
_cell.length_a   1.000
_cell.length_b   1.000
_cell.length_c   1.000
_cell.angle_alpha   90.00
_cell.angle_beta   90.00
_cell.angle_gamma   90.00
#
_symmetry.space_group_name_H-M   'P 1'
#
loop_
_entity.id
_entity.type
_entity.pdbx_description
1 polymer ?
#
loop_
_entity_poly.entity_id
_entity_poly.type
_entity_poly.pdbx_seq_one_letter_code
_entity_poly.pdbx_strand_id
1 'polypeptide(L)'
;MIRLKIGLGAVAAVFMLMAGAAVASINDVLIVAPESQQTIANEYIEIFDELGVNSTITNDLSLYFGTIDTLTTIFLIKYPIDSHPQMLERLAHFLDGGGNLYLYPVLFNWAEYDSIAWFFEQYLPIGWTTCDSWPFYTFSGVSGTFMSGYHFSFAEQHASSNMTPLTETVGAVLEDDVVCGCVAAATFQTAYKILTTEFDLENTEDSGYPNNRLGMFQNFFDYFGIETTGIADENGTLPTEVGSLSNYPNPFNSRTQIKLNGGPIKVGASIQIYNLAGEKVREVNLSKEGTASWDGKYSDGFDAPSGIYFARCTIESSDYIQKMTLLK
;
A
#
# COMPACT_ATOMS: atom_id res chain seq x y z
N MET A 1 -76.93 19.54 1.38
CA MET A 1 -76.11 20.26 0.37
C MET A 1 -75.06 21.07 1.09
N ILE A 2 -73.87 20.51 1.30
CA ILE A 2 -72.77 21.17 2.01
C ILE A 2 -71.79 21.71 0.96
N ARG A 3 -71.50 23.01 1.08
CA ARG A 3 -70.63 23.79 0.19
C ARG A 3 -69.15 23.47 0.42
N LEU A 4 -68.40 23.37 -0.68
CA LEU A 4 -66.94 23.31 -0.74
C LEU A 4 -66.26 24.50 -0.05
N LYS A 5 -65.14 24.23 0.61
CA LYS A 5 -64.04 25.18 0.79
C LYS A 5 -62.75 24.47 0.36
N ILE A 6 -62.19 24.91 -0.75
CA ILE A 6 -60.93 24.44 -1.35
C ILE A 6 -59.81 25.25 -0.71
N GLY A 7 -58.87 24.58 -0.04
CA GLY A 7 -57.57 25.14 0.32
C GLY A 7 -56.56 24.78 -0.76
N LEU A 8 -56.00 25.79 -1.42
CA LEU A 8 -54.91 25.65 -2.39
C LEU A 8 -53.65 25.16 -1.69
N GLY A 9 -53.11 24.06 -2.19
CA GLY A 9 -51.80 23.48 -1.88
C GLY A 9 -51.45 22.48 -2.97
N ALA A 10 -51.40 22.98 -4.21
CA ALA A 10 -50.90 22.31 -5.42
C ALA A 10 -49.50 21.72 -5.19
N VAL A 11 -48.96 20.69 -5.83
CA VAL A 11 -49.27 19.74 -6.93
C VAL A 11 -48.00 18.84 -6.87
N ALA A 12 -48.02 17.52 -6.74
CA ALA A 12 -48.31 16.56 -7.79
C ALA A 12 -48.27 15.15 -7.17
N ALA A 13 -49.24 14.33 -7.56
CA ALA A 13 -49.22 12.89 -7.37
C ALA A 13 -48.43 12.23 -8.52
N VAL A 14 -47.81 11.08 -8.21
CA VAL A 14 -47.50 9.98 -9.13
C VAL A 14 -46.55 10.29 -10.28
N PHE A 15 -45.27 9.94 -10.09
CA PHE A 15 -44.44 9.32 -11.13
C PHE A 15 -43.68 8.15 -10.50
N MET A 16 -44.34 6.99 -10.50
CA MET A 16 -43.67 5.70 -10.45
C MET A 16 -43.22 5.42 -11.88
N LEU A 17 -41.96 5.72 -12.19
CA LEU A 17 -41.30 5.27 -13.40
C LEU A 17 -39.80 5.28 -13.13
N MET A 18 -39.20 4.12 -13.37
CA MET A 18 -37.77 3.86 -13.29
C MET A 18 -36.98 5.00 -13.93
N ALA A 19 -36.13 5.65 -13.14
CA ALA A 19 -35.15 6.60 -13.63
C ALA A 19 -33.84 6.34 -12.88
N GLY A 20 -32.98 5.58 -13.56
CA GLY A 20 -31.54 5.61 -13.38
C GLY A 20 -31.03 5.00 -12.08
N ALA A 21 -30.34 3.87 -12.23
CA ALA A 21 -29.15 3.66 -11.42
C ALA A 21 -28.31 4.95 -11.51
N ALA A 22 -28.42 5.81 -10.50
CA ALA A 22 -27.27 6.57 -10.08
C ALA A 22 -26.34 5.48 -9.53
N VAL A 23 -25.48 4.97 -10.40
CA VAL A 23 -24.20 4.45 -9.95
C VAL A 23 -23.58 5.64 -9.25
N ALA A 24 -23.83 5.75 -7.94
CA ALA A 24 -23.05 6.62 -7.08
C ALA A 24 -21.61 6.31 -7.45
N SER A 25 -20.80 7.33 -7.69
CA SER A 25 -19.35 7.13 -7.82
C SER A 25 -18.96 6.22 -6.67
N ILE A 26 -18.47 5.02 -6.98
CA ILE A 26 -18.01 4.07 -5.97
C ILE A 26 -16.92 4.84 -5.25
N ASN A 27 -17.17 5.27 -4.01
CA ASN A 27 -16.10 5.84 -3.21
C ASN A 27 -15.01 4.79 -3.15
N ASP A 28 -13.77 5.22 -3.34
CA ASP A 28 -12.62 4.33 -3.36
C ASP A 28 -12.49 3.57 -2.03
N VAL A 29 -12.98 4.18 -0.94
CA VAL A 29 -12.98 3.63 0.42
C VAL A 29 -14.26 3.93 1.21
N LEU A 30 -14.82 2.91 1.88
CA LEU A 30 -15.80 3.07 2.95
C LEU A 30 -15.10 3.00 4.32
N ILE A 31 -15.15 4.09 5.09
CA ILE A 31 -14.65 4.14 6.46
C ILE A 31 -15.81 3.83 7.42
N VAL A 32 -15.61 2.88 8.31
CA VAL A 32 -16.57 2.50 9.34
C VAL A 32 -15.93 2.68 10.70
N ALA A 33 -16.53 3.54 11.54
CA ALA A 33 -16.08 3.76 12.91
C ALA A 33 -17.28 4.00 13.82
N PRO A 34 -17.32 3.42 15.04
CA PRO A 34 -18.43 3.67 15.95
C PRO A 34 -18.50 5.16 16.31
N GLU A 35 -19.67 5.62 16.77
CA GLU A 35 -19.89 7.04 17.09
C GLU A 35 -18.85 7.59 18.09
N SER A 36 -18.39 6.74 19.02
CA SER A 36 -17.35 7.08 19.99
C SER A 36 -15.95 7.32 19.39
N GLN A 37 -15.71 6.91 18.14
CA GLN A 37 -14.42 6.98 17.44
C GLN A 37 -14.48 7.89 16.20
N GLN A 38 -15.53 8.72 16.06
CA GLN A 38 -15.66 9.65 14.92
C GLN A 38 -14.49 10.62 14.79
N THR A 39 -13.88 11.06 15.90
CA THR A 39 -12.71 11.94 15.85
C THR A 39 -11.55 11.30 15.09
N ILE A 40 -11.22 10.04 15.42
CA ILE A 40 -10.17 9.28 14.75
C ILE A 40 -10.52 9.07 13.27
N ALA A 41 -11.78 8.71 12.99
CA ALA A 41 -12.21 8.51 11.61
C ALA A 41 -12.12 9.79 10.76
N ASN A 42 -12.34 10.98 11.35
CA ASN A 42 -12.15 12.25 10.67
C ASN A 42 -10.67 12.52 10.35
N GLU A 43 -9.73 12.14 11.22
CA GLU A 43 -8.29 12.24 10.94
C GLU A 43 -7.88 11.37 9.74
N TYR A 44 -8.47 10.17 9.61
CA TYR A 44 -8.29 9.33 8.41
C TYR A 44 -8.86 10.02 7.16
N ILE A 45 -10.04 10.64 7.24
CA ILE A 45 -10.61 11.39 6.10
C ILE A 45 -9.68 12.51 5.66
N GLU A 46 -9.13 13.27 6.61
CA GLU A 46 -8.18 14.36 6.29
C GLU A 46 -6.96 13.83 5.51
N ILE A 47 -6.39 12.70 5.95
CA ILE A 47 -5.28 12.03 5.26
C ILE A 47 -5.72 11.55 3.86
N PHE A 48 -6.92 10.99 3.73
CA PHE A 48 -7.40 10.42 2.47
C PHE A 48 -7.68 11.53 1.45
N ASP A 49 -8.28 12.63 1.90
CA ASP A 49 -8.52 13.83 1.10
C ASP A 49 -7.20 14.44 0.61
N GLU A 50 -6.18 14.48 1.48
CA GLU A 50 -4.83 14.97 1.11
C GLU A 50 -4.13 14.06 0.09
N LEU A 51 -4.39 12.75 0.14
CA LEU A 51 -3.97 11.77 -0.87
C LEU A 51 -4.90 11.71 -2.08
N GLY A 52 -5.96 12.51 -2.11
CA GLY A 52 -6.92 12.57 -3.22
C GLY A 52 -7.71 11.28 -3.42
N VAL A 53 -8.00 10.55 -2.33
CA VAL A 53 -8.79 9.32 -2.31
C VAL A 53 -10.20 9.63 -1.84
N ASN A 54 -11.21 9.29 -2.65
CA ASN A 54 -12.59 9.55 -2.26
C ASN A 54 -13.04 8.56 -1.20
N SER A 55 -13.52 9.09 -0.07
CA SER A 55 -14.00 8.26 1.03
C SER A 55 -15.39 8.64 1.49
N THR A 56 -16.07 7.70 2.13
CA THR A 56 -17.32 7.96 2.85
C THR A 56 -17.27 7.31 4.21
N ILE A 57 -17.77 8.02 5.21
CA ILE A 57 -17.82 7.55 6.59
C ILE A 57 -19.23 7.09 6.98
N THR A 58 -19.29 6.01 7.74
CA THR A 58 -20.49 5.54 8.41
C THR A 58 -20.16 5.02 9.82
N ASN A 59 -21.15 5.02 10.70
CA ASN A 59 -21.06 4.39 12.01
C ASN A 59 -21.70 3.00 12.07
N ASP A 60 -22.29 2.54 10.97
CA ASP A 60 -23.01 1.28 10.90
C ASP A 60 -22.82 0.61 9.54
N LEU A 61 -21.95 -0.41 9.51
CA LEU A 61 -21.70 -1.18 8.30
C LEU A 61 -22.95 -1.98 7.85
N SER A 62 -23.89 -2.27 8.74
CA SER A 62 -25.08 -3.06 8.39
C SER A 62 -25.98 -2.37 7.35
N LEU A 63 -25.90 -1.03 7.27
CA LEU A 63 -26.57 -0.22 6.24
C LEU A 63 -26.12 -0.59 4.82
N TYR A 64 -24.92 -1.15 4.67
CA TYR A 64 -24.32 -1.51 3.40
C TYR A 64 -24.41 -3.00 3.09
N PHE A 65 -24.97 -3.85 3.96
CA PHE A 65 -25.02 -5.31 3.72
C PHE A 65 -25.74 -5.71 2.42
N GLY A 66 -26.71 -4.91 1.97
CA GLY A 66 -27.40 -5.14 0.69
C GLY A 66 -26.61 -4.73 -0.55
N THR A 67 -25.54 -3.95 -0.38
CA THR A 67 -24.69 -3.42 -1.44
C THR A 67 -23.20 -3.66 -1.17
N ILE A 68 -22.87 -4.58 -0.27
CA ILE A 68 -21.48 -4.75 0.19
C ILE A 68 -20.57 -5.20 -0.96
N ASP A 69 -21.13 -5.94 -1.92
CA ASP A 69 -20.45 -6.41 -3.13
C ASP A 69 -20.14 -5.30 -4.14
N THR A 70 -20.69 -4.10 -3.96
CA THR A 70 -20.35 -2.94 -4.79
C THR A 70 -19.21 -2.12 -4.21
N LEU A 71 -18.81 -2.41 -2.97
CA LEU A 71 -17.67 -1.78 -2.34
C LEU A 71 -16.39 -2.44 -2.85
N THR A 72 -15.31 -1.67 -2.90
CA THR A 72 -13.97 -2.17 -3.25
C THR A 72 -13.10 -2.28 -2.01
N THR A 73 -13.18 -1.29 -1.12
CA THR A 73 -12.33 -1.21 0.07
C THR A 73 -13.12 -0.75 1.29
N ILE A 74 -12.93 -1.43 2.41
CA ILE A 74 -13.53 -1.10 3.70
C ILE A 74 -12.42 -0.88 4.73
N PHE A 75 -12.49 0.22 5.46
CA PHE A 75 -11.64 0.52 6.61
C PHE A 75 -12.48 0.43 7.87
N LEU A 76 -12.20 -0.55 8.74
CA LEU A 76 -12.83 -0.69 10.04
C LEU A 76 -11.91 -0.07 11.10
N ILE A 77 -12.29 1.10 11.62
CA ILE A 77 -11.50 1.86 12.60
C ILE A 77 -12.15 1.69 13.97
N LYS A 78 -11.49 0.93 14.85
CA LYS A 78 -11.95 0.59 16.20
C LYS A 78 -13.41 0.13 16.19
N TYR A 79 -13.79 -0.65 15.19
CA TYR A 79 -15.17 -1.08 14.98
C TYR A 79 -15.38 -2.51 15.51
N PRO A 80 -16.37 -2.75 16.38
CA PRO A 80 -16.65 -4.08 16.93
C PRO A 80 -17.29 -4.99 15.87
N ILE A 81 -16.52 -5.92 15.33
CA ILE A 81 -16.95 -6.83 14.25
C ILE A 81 -17.88 -7.96 14.72
N ASP A 82 -18.09 -8.09 16.03
CA ASP A 82 -19.00 -9.03 16.69
C ASP A 82 -20.35 -8.37 17.07
N SER A 83 -20.48 -7.06 16.89
CA SER A 83 -21.66 -6.27 17.29
C SER A 83 -22.95 -6.61 16.56
N HIS A 84 -22.88 -7.37 15.46
CA HIS A 84 -24.04 -7.77 14.67
C HIS A 84 -23.93 -9.24 14.22
N PRO A 85 -25.00 -10.05 14.32
CA PRO A 85 -24.94 -11.50 14.05
C PRO A 85 -24.42 -11.89 12.66
N GLN A 86 -24.69 -11.06 11.64
CA GLN A 86 -24.27 -11.31 10.26
C GLN A 86 -22.97 -10.61 9.86
N MET A 87 -22.30 -9.89 10.76
CA MET A 87 -21.19 -8.99 10.40
C MET A 87 -20.03 -9.75 9.73
N LEU A 88 -19.52 -10.78 10.39
CA LEU A 88 -18.41 -11.57 9.87
C LEU A 88 -18.77 -12.32 8.60
N GLU A 89 -20.00 -12.83 8.48
CA GLU A 89 -20.49 -13.51 7.28
C GLU A 89 -20.54 -12.56 6.08
N ARG A 90 -20.89 -11.29 6.31
CA ARG A 90 -20.91 -10.25 5.28
C ARG A 90 -19.50 -9.81 4.89
N LEU A 91 -18.60 -9.65 5.86
CA LEU A 91 -17.19 -9.36 5.58
C LEU A 91 -16.52 -10.51 4.83
N ALA A 92 -16.81 -11.76 5.19
CA ALA A 92 -16.35 -12.94 4.47
C ALA A 92 -16.84 -12.95 3.02
N HIS A 93 -18.13 -12.69 2.79
CA HIS A 93 -18.68 -12.57 1.43
C HIS A 93 -17.99 -11.46 0.61
N PHE A 94 -17.74 -10.30 1.23
CA PHE A 94 -17.01 -9.20 0.60
C PHE A 94 -15.58 -9.59 0.21
N LEU A 95 -14.86 -10.28 1.10
CA LEU A 95 -13.51 -10.77 0.84
C LEU A 95 -13.50 -11.88 -0.22
N ASP A 96 -14.44 -12.82 -0.19
CA ASP A 96 -14.58 -13.84 -1.24
C ASP A 96 -14.81 -13.21 -2.63
N GLY A 97 -15.43 -12.03 -2.67
CA GLY A 97 -15.59 -11.19 -3.86
C GLY A 97 -14.33 -10.45 -4.33
N GLY A 98 -13.21 -10.56 -3.62
CA GLY A 98 -11.95 -9.86 -3.90
C GLY A 98 -11.83 -8.47 -3.26
N GLY A 99 -12.65 -8.19 -2.24
CA GLY A 99 -12.60 -6.94 -1.50
C GLY A 99 -11.30 -6.70 -0.73
N ASN A 100 -11.02 -5.42 -0.47
CA ASN A 100 -9.92 -4.96 0.37
C ASN A 100 -10.43 -4.58 1.76
N LEU A 101 -9.79 -5.08 2.82
CA LEU A 101 -10.19 -4.80 4.19
C LEU A 101 -9.00 -4.29 5.01
N TYR A 102 -9.14 -3.10 5.58
CA TYR A 102 -8.28 -2.62 6.65
C TYR A 102 -8.97 -2.83 8.00
N LEU A 103 -8.26 -3.44 8.94
CA LEU A 103 -8.72 -3.68 10.30
C LEU A 103 -7.84 -2.91 11.28
N TYR A 104 -8.44 -1.99 12.01
CA TYR A 104 -7.88 -1.51 13.26
C TYR A 104 -8.85 -1.89 14.39
N PRO A 105 -8.81 -3.13 14.89
CA PRO A 105 -9.81 -3.61 15.82
C PRO A 105 -9.67 -2.96 17.21
N VAL A 106 -10.79 -2.85 17.93
CA VAL A 106 -10.74 -2.68 19.38
C VAL A 106 -10.24 -4.01 19.93
N LEU A 107 -9.10 -3.99 20.65
CA LEU A 107 -8.45 -5.15 21.23
C LEU A 107 -9.44 -6.21 21.70
N PHE A 108 -9.31 -7.41 21.14
CA PHE A 108 -10.15 -8.55 21.44
C PHE A 108 -9.99 -8.94 22.90
N ASN A 109 -11.08 -8.94 23.67
CA ASN A 109 -11.06 -9.70 24.90
C ASN A 109 -10.98 -11.19 24.50
N TRP A 110 -10.07 -11.96 25.10
CA TRP A 110 -9.91 -13.40 24.83
C TRP A 110 -11.23 -14.19 25.00
N ALA A 111 -12.19 -13.66 25.76
CA ALA A 111 -13.52 -14.24 25.94
C ALA A 111 -14.43 -14.18 24.69
N GLU A 112 -14.13 -13.32 23.71
CA GLU A 112 -14.91 -13.12 22.48
C GLU A 112 -14.22 -13.75 21.25
N TYR A 113 -13.01 -14.29 21.43
CA TYR A 113 -12.23 -14.85 20.32
C TYR A 113 -12.91 -16.06 19.66
N ASP A 114 -13.54 -16.95 20.44
CA ASP A 114 -14.14 -18.18 19.90
C ASP A 114 -15.24 -17.92 18.85
N SER A 115 -16.00 -16.82 18.96
CA SER A 115 -17.08 -16.51 18.01
C SER A 115 -16.57 -15.93 16.69
N ILE A 116 -15.35 -15.40 16.68
CA ILE A 116 -14.75 -14.69 15.54
C ILE A 116 -13.52 -15.42 14.96
N ALA A 117 -12.97 -16.41 15.68
CA ALA A 117 -11.74 -17.10 15.34
C ALA A 117 -11.76 -17.68 13.93
N TRP A 118 -12.88 -18.26 13.51
CA TRP A 118 -13.04 -18.83 12.17
C TRP A 118 -12.74 -17.80 11.07
N PHE A 119 -13.07 -16.52 11.29
CA PHE A 119 -12.83 -15.48 10.30
C PHE A 119 -11.33 -15.22 10.16
N PHE A 120 -10.61 -15.05 11.27
CA PHE A 120 -9.16 -14.85 11.24
C PHE A 120 -8.43 -16.09 10.74
N GLU A 121 -8.79 -17.29 11.21
CA GLU A 121 -8.18 -18.54 10.73
C GLU A 121 -8.27 -18.72 9.21
N GLN A 122 -9.35 -18.25 8.58
CA GLN A 122 -9.56 -18.35 7.13
C GLN A 122 -8.97 -17.17 6.35
N TYR A 123 -9.19 -15.95 6.83
CA TYR A 123 -8.93 -14.73 6.04
C TYR A 123 -7.68 -13.97 6.44
N LEU A 124 -7.22 -14.11 7.69
CA LEU A 124 -6.02 -13.46 8.19
C LEU A 124 -5.42 -14.31 9.32
N PRO A 125 -4.81 -15.47 9.01
CA PRO A 125 -4.32 -16.41 10.03
C PRO A 125 -3.15 -15.81 10.82
N ILE A 126 -3.50 -15.14 11.91
CA ILE A 126 -2.61 -14.55 12.92
C ILE A 126 -2.92 -15.16 14.28
N GLY A 127 -1.92 -15.22 15.15
CA GLY A 127 -2.07 -15.45 16.58
C GLY A 127 -1.59 -14.23 17.36
N TRP A 128 -1.83 -14.22 18.66
CA TRP A 128 -1.31 -13.21 19.58
C TRP A 128 -0.17 -13.78 20.40
N THR A 129 0.85 -12.96 20.62
CA THR A 129 1.94 -13.28 21.53
C THR A 129 1.49 -13.10 22.97
N THR A 130 2.22 -13.72 23.91
CA THR A 130 1.98 -13.54 25.35
C THR A 130 2.78 -12.39 25.94
N CYS A 131 3.60 -11.72 25.14
CA CYS A 131 4.29 -10.51 25.56
C CYS A 131 3.52 -9.31 24.99
N ASP A 132 3.37 -8.27 25.80
CA ASP A 132 2.84 -6.99 25.33
C ASP A 132 4.02 -6.05 25.09
N SER A 133 4.00 -5.33 23.98
CA SER A 133 4.95 -4.27 23.73
C SER A 133 4.51 -3.03 24.48
N TRP A 134 5.13 -2.75 25.63
CA TRP A 134 4.88 -1.52 26.39
C TRP A 134 6.06 -1.13 27.30
N PRO A 135 6.46 0.16 27.31
CA PRO A 135 6.14 1.19 26.32
C PRO A 135 7.01 1.02 25.07
N PHE A 136 6.46 1.28 23.89
CA PHE A 136 7.26 1.52 22.68
C PHE A 136 7.02 2.94 22.17
N TYR A 137 8.03 3.50 21.50
CA TYR A 137 8.00 4.84 20.91
C TYR A 137 8.22 4.82 19.41
N THR A 138 8.82 3.75 18.88
CA THR A 138 9.14 3.65 17.47
C THR A 138 8.69 2.32 16.89
N PHE A 139 8.38 2.35 15.60
CA PHE A 139 8.07 1.16 14.82
C PHE A 139 8.60 1.33 13.40
N SER A 140 8.87 0.22 12.73
CA SER A 140 9.53 0.21 11.43
C SER A 140 8.91 -0.84 10.53
N GLY A 141 9.02 -0.61 9.23
CA GLY A 141 8.52 -1.56 8.24
C GLY A 141 9.45 -2.75 8.04
N VAL A 142 8.84 -3.91 7.89
CA VAL A 142 9.53 -5.18 7.72
C VAL A 142 10.17 -5.25 6.34
N SER A 143 11.43 -5.67 6.29
CA SER A 143 12.19 -5.79 5.04
C SER A 143 11.50 -6.74 4.04
N GLY A 144 11.45 -6.36 2.77
CA GLY A 144 10.80 -7.15 1.72
C GLY A 144 9.28 -6.98 1.64
N THR A 145 8.69 -6.08 2.44
CA THR A 145 7.26 -5.73 2.39
C THR A 145 7.04 -4.35 1.79
N PHE A 146 5.77 -3.96 1.57
CA PHE A 146 5.41 -2.62 1.10
C PHE A 146 5.74 -1.52 2.12
N MET A 147 6.09 -1.86 3.36
CA MET A 147 6.56 -0.92 4.37
C MET A 147 8.10 -0.90 4.50
N SER A 148 8.83 -1.70 3.72
CA SER A 148 10.29 -1.85 3.85
C SER A 148 11.01 -0.49 3.81
N GLY A 149 11.78 -0.17 4.85
CA GLY A 149 12.57 1.07 4.92
C GLY A 149 11.89 2.26 5.57
N TYR A 150 10.61 2.13 5.92
CA TYR A 150 9.87 3.15 6.65
C TYR A 150 10.15 3.04 8.15
N HIS A 151 10.26 4.18 8.81
CA HIS A 151 10.53 4.29 10.24
C HIS A 151 9.65 5.39 10.82
N PHE A 152 9.00 5.12 11.94
CA PHE A 152 8.01 6.01 12.51
C PHE A 152 8.23 6.14 14.02
N SER A 153 7.79 7.26 14.58
CA SER A 153 7.85 7.53 16.02
C SER A 153 6.52 8.07 16.55
N PHE A 154 6.36 7.98 17.86
CA PHE A 154 5.26 8.59 18.61
C PHE A 154 5.80 9.64 19.59
N ALA A 155 5.01 10.69 19.79
CA ALA A 155 5.29 11.71 20.80
C ALA A 155 5.09 11.17 22.22
N GLU A 156 4.17 10.22 22.38
CA GLU A 156 3.81 9.58 23.63
C GLU A 156 4.10 8.08 23.61
N GLN A 157 3.98 7.44 24.77
CA GLN A 157 4.19 5.99 24.89
C GLN A 157 2.97 5.22 24.37
N HIS A 158 3.19 4.14 23.63
CA HIS A 158 2.13 3.26 23.15
C HIS A 158 2.25 1.83 23.70
N ALA A 159 1.14 1.11 23.65
CA ALA A 159 1.02 -0.30 23.96
C ALA A 159 0.46 -1.05 22.75
N SER A 160 0.90 -2.28 22.52
CA SER A 160 0.37 -3.15 21.48
C SER A 160 0.35 -4.58 21.97
N SER A 161 -0.75 -5.28 21.65
CA SER A 161 -0.82 -6.74 21.75
C SER A 161 -0.27 -7.32 20.46
N ASN A 162 0.97 -7.77 20.49
CA ASN A 162 1.67 -8.11 19.26
C ASN A 162 1.17 -9.42 18.66
N MET A 163 1.10 -9.43 17.34
CA MET A 163 0.63 -10.53 16.53
C MET A 163 1.78 -11.41 16.03
N THR A 164 1.45 -12.63 15.64
CA THR A 164 2.35 -13.56 14.96
C THR A 164 1.63 -14.16 13.75
N PRO A 165 2.12 -13.93 12.52
CA PRO A 165 1.62 -14.61 11.33
C PRO A 165 1.77 -16.13 11.47
N LEU A 166 0.72 -16.88 11.14
CA LEU A 166 0.70 -18.34 11.31
C LEU A 166 0.94 -19.13 10.02
N THR A 167 1.01 -18.46 8.88
CA THR A 167 1.16 -19.07 7.56
C THR A 167 1.99 -18.20 6.63
N GLU A 168 2.46 -18.74 5.50
CA GLU A 168 3.22 -17.98 4.50
C GLU A 168 2.34 -17.03 3.65
N THR A 169 1.02 -17.13 3.74
CA THR A 169 0.09 -16.23 3.04
C THR A 169 -0.13 -14.92 3.79
N VAL A 170 0.31 -14.83 5.04
CA VAL A 170 0.29 -13.64 5.89
C VAL A 170 1.72 -13.32 6.34
N GLY A 171 2.07 -12.05 6.41
CA GLY A 171 3.36 -11.64 6.97
C GLY A 171 3.25 -10.37 7.78
N ALA A 172 4.23 -10.20 8.67
CA ALA A 172 4.44 -8.97 9.40
C ALA A 172 4.79 -7.85 8.42
N VAL A 173 4.19 -6.67 8.59
CA VAL A 173 4.52 -5.48 7.78
C VAL A 173 5.07 -4.33 8.60
N LEU A 174 4.71 -4.25 9.88
CA LEU A 174 5.30 -3.31 10.84
C LEU A 174 5.69 -4.04 12.12
N GLU A 175 6.84 -3.69 12.68
CA GLU A 175 7.37 -4.17 13.95
C GLU A 175 7.76 -2.99 14.83
N ASP A 176 7.51 -3.08 16.13
CA ASP A 176 7.97 -2.11 17.11
C ASP A 176 9.43 -2.34 17.53
N ASP A 177 9.99 -1.40 18.30
CA ASP A 177 11.35 -1.48 18.85
C ASP A 177 11.53 -2.44 20.03
N VAL A 178 10.43 -2.98 20.58
CA VAL A 178 10.45 -3.99 21.65
C VAL A 178 10.66 -5.39 21.07
N VAL A 179 10.33 -5.60 19.79
CA VAL A 179 10.54 -6.84 19.01
C VAL A 179 9.85 -8.04 19.66
N CYS A 180 8.57 -7.87 19.98
CA CYS A 180 7.74 -8.86 20.65
C CYS A 180 6.67 -9.44 19.67
N GLY A 181 7.02 -9.59 18.38
CA GLY A 181 6.07 -9.91 17.31
C GLY A 181 5.77 -8.68 16.47
N CYS A 182 4.76 -8.76 15.60
CA CYS A 182 4.42 -7.66 14.71
C CYS A 182 3.25 -6.82 15.24
N VAL A 183 3.28 -5.54 14.91
CA VAL A 183 2.22 -4.57 15.25
C VAL A 183 1.29 -4.31 14.07
N ALA A 184 1.64 -4.83 12.90
CA ALA A 184 0.76 -4.92 11.74
C ALA A 184 1.06 -6.18 10.91
N ALA A 185 0.02 -6.75 10.30
CA ALA A 185 0.11 -7.93 9.43
C ALA A 185 -0.75 -7.77 8.18
N ALA A 186 -0.28 -8.34 7.06
CA ALA A 186 -0.97 -8.28 5.78
C ALA A 186 -0.86 -9.59 5.02
N THR A 187 -1.79 -9.80 4.09
CA THR A 187 -1.85 -10.98 3.22
C THR A 187 -1.07 -10.78 1.90
N PHE A 188 -0.33 -11.78 1.41
CA PHE A 188 0.52 -11.64 0.21
C PHE A 188 0.17 -12.54 -0.99
N GLN A 189 -0.62 -13.59 -0.80
CA GLN A 189 -0.85 -14.63 -1.83
C GLN A 189 -2.33 -15.00 -2.00
N THR A 190 -3.22 -14.02 -2.01
CA THR A 190 -4.67 -14.23 -1.99
C THR A 190 -5.41 -13.34 -3.00
N ALA A 191 -6.64 -13.73 -3.32
CA ALA A 191 -7.55 -13.01 -4.23
C ALA A 191 -8.19 -11.77 -3.58
N TYR A 192 -8.14 -11.65 -2.26
CA TYR A 192 -8.54 -10.49 -1.47
C TYR A 192 -7.32 -9.88 -0.81
N LYS A 193 -7.44 -8.70 -0.19
CA LYS A 193 -6.36 -8.12 0.61
C LYS A 193 -6.85 -7.72 1.98
N ILE A 194 -6.14 -8.14 3.01
CA ILE A 194 -6.36 -7.66 4.38
C ILE A 194 -5.06 -7.06 4.91
N LEU A 195 -5.19 -5.96 5.64
CA LEU A 195 -4.16 -5.34 6.46
C LEU A 195 -4.76 -5.08 7.84
N THR A 196 -4.09 -5.50 8.90
CA THR A 196 -4.48 -5.18 10.28
C THR A 196 -3.38 -4.45 11.02
N THR A 197 -3.75 -3.57 11.93
CA THR A 197 -2.86 -2.87 12.88
C THR A 197 -3.39 -2.98 14.31
N GLU A 198 -2.51 -2.85 15.30
CA GLU A 198 -2.84 -2.99 16.73
C GLU A 198 -2.71 -1.68 17.52
N PHE A 199 -2.50 -0.55 16.86
CA PHE A 199 -2.18 0.73 17.51
C PHE A 199 -2.62 1.95 16.69
N ASP A 200 -2.67 3.10 17.38
CA ASP A 200 -3.18 4.38 16.86
C ASP A 200 -2.22 5.01 15.84
N LEU A 201 -2.31 4.59 14.58
CA LEU A 201 -1.48 5.13 13.49
C LEU A 201 -1.61 6.65 13.31
N GLU A 202 -2.76 7.21 13.64
CA GLU A 202 -3.06 8.64 13.53
C GLU A 202 -2.18 9.51 14.44
N ASN A 203 -1.65 8.93 15.53
CA ASN A 203 -0.79 9.62 16.51
C ASN A 203 0.70 9.63 16.13
N THR A 204 1.06 9.07 14.97
CA THR A 204 2.45 9.02 14.51
C THR A 204 3.01 10.42 14.29
N GLU A 205 4.22 10.69 14.77
CA GLU A 205 4.95 11.93 14.49
C GLU A 205 5.43 11.96 13.04
N ASP A 206 5.17 13.07 12.37
CA ASP A 206 5.66 13.32 11.02
C ASP A 206 7.14 13.73 11.07
N SER A 207 8.04 12.78 10.79
CA SER A 207 9.50 13.00 10.81
C SER A 207 10.09 13.42 9.45
N GLY A 208 9.22 13.70 8.47
CA GLY A 208 9.55 14.02 7.09
C GLY A 208 9.25 12.86 6.13
N TYR A 209 9.07 13.13 4.84
CA TYR A 209 8.72 12.10 3.87
C TYR A 209 9.88 11.08 3.66
N PRO A 210 9.59 9.77 3.62
CA PRO A 210 8.27 9.14 3.61
C PRO A 210 7.79 8.70 5.00
N ASN A 211 8.56 9.01 6.03
CA ASN A 211 8.35 8.67 7.44
C ASN A 211 7.36 9.65 8.09
N ASN A 212 6.20 9.79 7.46
CA ASN A 212 5.06 10.59 7.90
C ASN A 212 3.75 9.83 7.61
N ARG A 213 2.64 10.33 8.17
CA ARG A 213 1.33 9.67 8.05
C ARG A 213 0.89 9.53 6.58
N LEU A 214 1.11 10.55 5.75
CA LEU A 214 0.76 10.51 4.33
C LEU A 214 1.51 9.41 3.58
N GLY A 215 2.83 9.29 3.79
CA GLY A 215 3.65 8.25 3.19
C GLY A 215 3.19 6.86 3.62
N MET A 216 2.86 6.67 4.90
CA MET A 216 2.32 5.40 5.39
C MET A 216 1.02 5.01 4.69
N PHE A 217 0.03 5.91 4.66
CA PHE A 217 -1.26 5.63 4.04
C PHE A 217 -1.17 5.51 2.52
N GLN A 218 -0.25 6.21 1.87
CA GLN A 218 0.07 6.00 0.45
C GLN A 218 0.48 4.54 0.19
N ASN A 219 1.37 3.96 1.01
CA ASN A 219 1.76 2.56 0.84
C ASN A 219 0.61 1.59 1.12
N PHE A 220 -0.30 1.93 2.04
CA PHE A 220 -1.49 1.12 2.28
C PHE A 220 -2.41 1.13 1.04
N PHE A 221 -2.58 2.30 0.43
CA PHE A 221 -3.35 2.43 -0.81
C PHE A 221 -2.69 1.73 -1.99
N ASP A 222 -1.37 1.85 -2.16
CA ASP A 222 -0.64 1.11 -3.18
C ASP A 222 -0.77 -0.41 -2.97
N TYR A 223 -0.69 -0.87 -1.71
CA TYR A 223 -0.94 -2.27 -1.36
C TYR A 223 -2.36 -2.68 -1.75
N PHE A 224 -3.37 -1.87 -1.47
CA PHE A 224 -4.76 -2.15 -1.87
C PHE A 224 -5.02 -1.99 -3.38
N GLY A 225 -4.15 -1.29 -4.11
CA GLY A 225 -4.32 -0.97 -5.53
C GLY A 225 -5.27 0.21 -5.75
N ILE A 226 -5.32 1.15 -4.81
CA ILE A 226 -6.12 2.37 -4.86
C ILE A 226 -5.22 3.48 -5.42
N GLU A 227 -5.65 4.12 -6.50
CA GLU A 227 -4.93 5.24 -7.08
C GLU A 227 -5.07 6.47 -6.18
N THR A 228 -3.94 7.06 -5.80
CA THR A 228 -3.89 8.36 -5.14
C THR A 228 -3.59 9.44 -6.17
N THR A 229 -4.20 10.60 -6.00
CA THR A 229 -4.01 11.75 -6.90
C THR A 229 -3.46 12.98 -6.18
N GLY A 230 -3.46 12.94 -4.85
CA GLY A 230 -2.83 13.92 -4.00
C GLY A 230 -1.32 13.77 -3.98
N ILE A 231 -0.63 14.90 -3.93
CA ILE A 231 0.82 14.94 -3.80
C ILE A 231 1.12 14.98 -2.30
N ALA A 232 1.49 13.84 -1.72
CA ALA A 232 2.27 13.87 -0.50
C ALA A 232 3.59 14.59 -0.86
N ASP A 233 3.84 15.76 -0.27
CA ASP A 233 4.92 16.69 -0.65
C ASP A 233 6.17 15.96 -1.16
N GLU A 234 6.50 16.24 -2.43
CA GLU A 234 7.50 15.52 -3.21
C GLU A 234 8.91 15.70 -2.61
N ASN A 235 9.29 14.79 -1.73
CA ASN A 235 10.67 14.31 -1.63
C ASN A 235 10.64 12.79 -1.76
N GLY A 236 10.13 12.32 -2.90
CA GLY A 236 9.99 10.90 -3.25
C GLY A 236 11.19 10.06 -2.81
N THR A 237 10.94 9.09 -1.95
CA THR A 237 11.87 8.03 -1.62
C THR A 237 11.64 6.91 -2.60
N LEU A 238 12.63 6.79 -3.47
CA LEU A 238 12.91 5.60 -4.26
C LEU A 238 12.85 4.35 -3.34
N PRO A 239 12.35 3.20 -3.85
CA PRO A 239 12.39 1.91 -3.14
C PRO A 239 13.68 1.70 -2.34
N THR A 240 13.56 1.10 -1.17
CA THR A 240 14.63 1.08 -0.16
C THR A 240 15.81 0.16 -0.49
N GLU A 241 15.84 -0.41 -1.71
CA GLU A 241 17.05 -0.75 -2.46
C GLU A 241 16.82 -0.49 -3.97
N VAL A 242 16.67 0.77 -4.40
CA VAL A 242 16.80 1.10 -5.83
C VAL A 242 18.27 0.97 -6.20
N GLY A 243 18.62 -0.25 -6.61
CA GLY A 243 19.67 -0.45 -7.58
C GLY A 243 19.54 0.64 -8.66
N SER A 244 20.59 1.40 -8.92
CA SER A 244 20.62 2.31 -10.06
C SER A 244 21.86 2.05 -10.87
N LEU A 245 21.74 2.19 -12.19
CA LEU A 245 22.91 2.24 -13.04
C LEU A 245 23.34 3.69 -13.19
N SER A 246 24.62 3.95 -12.93
CA SER A 246 25.25 5.21 -13.31
C SER A 246 26.36 4.93 -14.30
N ASN A 247 26.72 5.92 -15.11
CA ASN A 247 27.91 5.82 -15.95
C ASN A 247 28.75 7.09 -15.85
N TYR A 248 30.07 6.94 -15.72
CA TYR A 248 31.01 8.05 -15.69
C TYR A 248 32.25 7.74 -16.54
N PRO A 249 32.70 8.66 -17.40
CA PRO A 249 32.05 9.94 -17.74
C PRO A 249 30.72 9.75 -18.51
N ASN A 250 29.84 10.76 -18.46
CA ASN A 250 28.65 10.91 -19.30
C ASN A 250 28.36 12.42 -19.51
N PRO A 251 28.42 12.97 -20.74
CA PRO A 251 28.82 12.29 -21.97
C PRO A 251 30.28 11.77 -21.92
N PHE A 252 30.57 10.71 -22.67
CA PHE A 252 31.92 10.12 -22.72
C PHE A 252 32.49 10.11 -24.13
N ASN A 253 33.81 10.18 -24.23
CA ASN A 253 34.55 9.88 -25.46
C ASN A 253 35.29 8.55 -25.30
N SER A 254 34.99 7.59 -26.19
CA SER A 254 35.66 6.30 -26.34
C SER A 254 35.56 5.31 -25.15
N ARG A 255 35.29 5.73 -23.91
CA ARG A 255 35.08 4.80 -22.79
C ARG A 255 34.23 5.39 -21.68
N THR A 256 33.34 4.58 -21.11
CA THR A 256 32.63 4.88 -19.85
C THR A 256 32.70 3.68 -18.92
N GLN A 257 32.67 3.94 -17.62
CA GLN A 257 32.46 2.91 -16.62
C GLN A 257 31.00 2.97 -16.18
N ILE A 258 30.32 1.83 -16.21
CA ILE A 258 28.94 1.67 -15.77
C ILE A 258 28.98 1.00 -14.40
N LYS A 259 28.28 1.56 -13.42
CA LYS A 259 28.27 1.09 -12.04
C LYS A 259 26.85 0.82 -11.58
N LEU A 260 26.62 -0.35 -10.99
CA LEU A 260 25.43 -0.68 -10.22
C LEU A 260 25.61 -0.13 -8.80
N ASN A 261 24.72 0.77 -8.38
CA ASN A 261 24.72 1.38 -7.06
C ASN A 261 23.55 0.84 -6.26
N GLY A 262 23.79 0.32 -5.05
CA GLY A 262 22.72 -0.04 -4.10
C GLY A 262 21.83 -1.22 -4.52
N GLY A 263 22.24 -2.05 -5.48
CA GLY A 263 21.53 -3.28 -5.86
C GLY A 263 22.35 -4.54 -5.54
N PRO A 264 21.70 -5.73 -5.45
CA PRO A 264 22.38 -6.97 -5.08
C PRO A 264 23.41 -7.39 -6.14
N ILE A 265 24.69 -7.46 -5.74
CA ILE A 265 25.77 -7.89 -6.64
C ILE A 265 25.80 -9.43 -6.71
N LYS A 266 25.25 -9.98 -7.79
CA LYS A 266 25.31 -11.42 -8.07
C LYS A 266 26.53 -11.79 -8.93
N VAL A 267 27.18 -12.89 -8.58
CA VAL A 267 28.26 -13.46 -9.39
C VAL A 267 27.69 -13.90 -10.74
N GLY A 268 28.18 -13.30 -11.84
CA GLY A 268 27.74 -13.61 -13.21
C GLY A 268 26.71 -12.65 -13.81
N ALA A 269 26.38 -11.55 -13.15
CA ALA A 269 25.53 -10.50 -13.74
C ALA A 269 26.21 -9.80 -14.94
N SER A 270 25.41 -9.34 -15.91
CA SER A 270 25.87 -8.58 -17.07
C SER A 270 24.99 -7.34 -17.30
N ILE A 271 25.55 -6.35 -18.01
CA ILE A 271 24.85 -5.17 -18.53
C ILE A 271 24.73 -5.31 -20.04
N GLN A 272 23.51 -5.15 -20.53
CA GLN A 272 23.19 -5.13 -21.96
C GLN A 272 23.08 -3.68 -22.44
N ILE A 273 23.70 -3.36 -23.56
CA ILE A 273 23.73 -2.02 -24.13
C ILE A 273 22.90 -2.01 -25.40
N TYR A 274 21.98 -1.05 -25.49
CA TYR A 274 21.02 -0.90 -26.57
C TYR A 274 21.17 0.45 -27.27
N ASN A 275 20.89 0.51 -28.57
CA ASN A 275 20.75 1.76 -29.31
C ASN A 275 19.32 2.30 -29.21
N LEU A 276 19.05 3.47 -29.84
CA LEU A 276 17.74 4.10 -29.84
C LEU A 276 16.64 3.28 -30.54
N ALA A 277 17.02 2.37 -31.45
CA ALA A 277 16.10 1.47 -32.13
C ALA A 277 15.76 0.21 -31.29
N GLY A 278 16.34 0.08 -30.09
CA GLY A 278 16.16 -1.09 -29.23
C GLY A 278 17.02 -2.29 -29.61
N GLU A 279 17.98 -2.12 -30.51
CA GLU A 279 18.88 -3.20 -30.93
C GLU A 279 20.03 -3.36 -29.92
N LYS A 280 20.34 -4.61 -29.55
CA LYS A 280 21.46 -4.93 -28.64
C LYS A 280 22.79 -4.67 -29.35
N VAL A 281 23.53 -3.67 -28.86
CA VAL A 281 24.85 -3.24 -29.35
C VAL A 281 25.96 -4.15 -28.80
N ARG A 282 25.94 -4.37 -27.47
CA ARG A 282 26.97 -5.12 -26.76
C ARG A 282 26.45 -5.60 -25.40
N GLU A 283 27.14 -6.59 -24.85
CA GLU A 283 26.95 -7.04 -23.47
C GLU A 283 28.31 -7.00 -22.74
N VAL A 284 28.31 -6.52 -21.50
CA VAL A 284 29.52 -6.35 -20.67
C VAL A 284 29.29 -6.96 -19.30
N ASN A 285 30.25 -7.75 -18.80
CA ASN A 285 30.11 -8.42 -17.50
C ASN A 285 30.34 -7.46 -16.33
N LEU A 286 29.55 -7.62 -15.26
CA LEU A 286 29.83 -6.93 -13.99
C LEU A 286 31.00 -7.58 -13.27
N SER A 287 31.85 -6.75 -12.67
CA SER A 287 32.84 -7.16 -11.69
C SER A 287 32.18 -7.49 -10.35
N LYS A 288 32.96 -8.06 -9.41
CA LYS A 288 32.49 -8.34 -8.04
C LYS A 288 32.14 -7.08 -7.25
N GLU A 289 32.61 -5.93 -7.71
CA GLU A 289 32.36 -4.60 -7.16
C GLU A 289 31.20 -3.89 -7.88
N GLY A 290 30.47 -4.59 -8.76
CA GLY A 290 29.31 -4.04 -9.46
C GLY A 290 29.65 -3.08 -10.60
N THR A 291 30.85 -3.17 -11.18
CA THR A 291 31.29 -2.26 -12.25
C THR A 291 31.51 -2.99 -13.58
N ALA A 292 31.20 -2.33 -14.68
CA ALA A 292 31.50 -2.78 -16.03
C ALA A 292 32.08 -1.63 -16.86
N SER A 293 32.83 -1.92 -17.93
CA SER A 293 33.37 -0.89 -18.82
C SER A 293 32.91 -1.13 -20.25
N TRP A 294 32.48 -0.06 -20.91
CA TRP A 294 32.19 -0.05 -22.32
C TRP A 294 33.12 0.93 -23.04
N ASP A 295 33.70 0.48 -24.14
CA ASP A 295 34.67 1.18 -24.98
C ASP A 295 34.03 1.82 -26.24
N GLY A 296 32.70 1.94 -26.26
CA GLY A 296 31.98 2.52 -27.39
C GLY A 296 31.98 1.66 -28.65
N LYS A 297 32.23 0.34 -28.56
CA LYS A 297 32.20 -0.59 -29.71
C LYS A 297 31.02 -1.55 -29.67
N TYR A 298 30.61 -2.01 -30.85
CA TYR A 298 29.73 -3.16 -31.05
C TYR A 298 30.42 -4.47 -30.66
N SER A 299 29.65 -5.55 -30.62
CA SER A 299 30.14 -6.92 -30.36
C SER A 299 31.15 -7.43 -31.40
N ASP A 300 31.11 -6.93 -32.63
CA ASP A 300 32.03 -7.26 -33.73
C ASP A 300 33.31 -6.40 -33.73
N GLY A 301 33.45 -5.47 -32.77
CA GLY A 301 34.62 -4.62 -32.58
C GLY A 301 34.60 -3.29 -33.37
N PHE A 302 33.59 -3.06 -34.22
CA PHE A 302 33.42 -1.77 -34.89
C PHE A 302 32.95 -0.70 -33.91
N ASP A 303 33.33 0.56 -34.18
CA ASP A 303 32.96 1.67 -33.30
C ASP A 303 31.49 2.01 -33.46
N ALA A 304 30.80 2.16 -32.34
CA ALA A 304 29.43 2.67 -32.30
C ALA A 304 29.42 4.16 -32.73
N PRO A 305 28.38 4.62 -33.46
CA PRO A 305 28.24 6.04 -33.80
C PRO A 305 28.00 6.91 -32.56
N SER A 306 28.37 8.19 -32.64
CA SER A 306 27.98 9.16 -31.60
C SER A 306 26.45 9.20 -31.47
N GLY A 307 25.93 9.23 -30.25
CA GLY A 307 24.49 9.14 -30.04
C GLY A 307 24.08 8.70 -28.63
N ILE A 308 22.78 8.43 -28.49
CA ILE A 308 22.16 7.97 -27.25
C ILE A 308 22.13 6.45 -27.23
N TYR A 309 22.52 5.88 -26.09
CA TYR A 309 22.49 4.45 -25.80
C TYR A 309 21.84 4.22 -24.44
N PHE A 310 21.34 3.00 -24.21
CA PHE A 310 20.76 2.59 -22.93
C PHE A 310 21.49 1.37 -22.41
N ALA A 311 22.00 1.45 -21.18
CA ALA A 311 22.49 0.29 -20.44
C ALA A 311 21.34 -0.28 -19.62
N ARG A 312 21.10 -1.59 -19.69
CA ARG A 312 20.11 -2.32 -18.91
C ARG A 312 20.78 -3.43 -18.12
N CYS A 313 20.46 -3.54 -16.84
CA CYS A 313 20.83 -4.67 -15.99
C CYS A 313 19.57 -5.22 -15.36
N THR A 314 19.35 -6.53 -15.48
CA THR A 314 18.20 -7.22 -14.91
C THR A 314 18.70 -8.09 -13.76
N ILE A 315 18.17 -7.87 -12.55
CA ILE A 315 18.51 -8.66 -11.37
C ILE A 315 17.21 -9.11 -10.72
N GLU A 316 17.04 -10.42 -10.59
CA GLU A 316 15.78 -11.03 -10.14
C GLU A 316 14.61 -10.57 -11.02
N SER A 317 13.68 -9.80 -10.46
CA SER A 317 12.48 -9.28 -11.14
C SER A 317 12.59 -7.79 -11.49
N SER A 318 13.74 -7.17 -11.24
CA SER A 318 13.95 -5.73 -11.37
C SER A 318 14.85 -5.38 -12.55
N ASP A 319 14.45 -4.35 -13.30
CA ASP A 319 15.21 -3.77 -14.41
C ASP A 319 15.78 -2.41 -14.05
N TYR A 320 17.10 -2.27 -14.19
CA TYR A 320 17.81 -1.01 -13.99
C TYR A 320 18.28 -0.48 -15.35
N ILE A 321 17.90 0.76 -15.68
CA ILE A 321 18.20 1.37 -16.99
C ILE A 321 18.94 2.69 -16.80
N GLN A 322 20.00 2.91 -17.58
CA GLN A 322 20.76 4.16 -17.62
C GLN A 322 20.93 4.67 -19.05
N LYS A 323 20.54 5.92 -19.29
CA LYS A 323 20.79 6.63 -20.55
C LYS A 323 22.23 7.13 -20.61
N MET A 324 22.93 6.78 -21.69
CA MET A 324 24.33 7.13 -21.93
C MET A 324 24.47 7.95 -23.21
N THR A 325 25.36 8.94 -23.20
CA THR A 325 25.66 9.79 -24.36
C THR A 325 27.11 9.58 -24.79
N LEU A 326 27.29 8.97 -25.96
CA LEU A 326 28.60 8.78 -26.59
C LEU A 326 28.89 9.98 -27.50
N LEU A 327 30.00 10.67 -27.24
CA LEU A 327 30.57 11.70 -28.10
C LEU A 327 31.87 11.16 -28.72
N LYS A 328 32.10 11.47 -29.99
CA LYS A 328 33.41 11.26 -30.64
C LYS A 328 34.08 12.61 -30.82
#